data_AF-A0A8D8G0X5-F1
#
_entry.id   AF-A0A8D8G0X5-F1
#
_cell.length_a   1.000
_cell.length_b   1.000
_cell.length_c   1.000
_cell.angle_alpha   90.00
_cell.angle_beta   90.00
_cell.angle_gamma   90.00
#
_symmetry.space_group_name_H-M   'P 1'
#
loop_
_entity.id
_entity.type
_entity.pdbx_description
1 polymer ?
#
loop_
_entity_poly.entity_id
_entity_poly.type
_entity_poly.pdbx_seq_one_letter_code
_entity_poly.pdbx_strand_id
1 'polypeptide(L)'
;MSSTKVPAAALAAVLLLVATAVSGAHWDHAVDLDENYRLLWSINNQDITFEVQARTLGYVGLGFSTDGSIYGADVVIGWVDNGQVHFQDRHFKMNSNGEPHVDPSQDYVLLLGYENATHTVLRFRRKLDTCDTNQDVPITN
;
A
#
# COMPACT_ATOMS: atom_id res chain seq x y z
N MET A 1 55.90 8.26 50.77
CA MET A 1 55.57 7.09 49.93
C MET A 1 54.30 6.44 50.47
N SER A 2 53.16 6.66 49.82
CA SER A 2 52.07 5.69 49.80
C SER A 2 51.17 6.06 48.62
N SER A 3 51.05 5.12 47.69
CA SER A 3 50.27 5.20 46.47
C SER A 3 48.93 4.55 46.75
N THR A 4 47.82 5.27 46.54
CA THR A 4 46.49 4.67 46.54
C THR A 4 45.94 4.78 45.12
N LYS A 5 46.00 3.65 44.40
CA LYS A 5 45.39 3.48 43.08
C LYS A 5 43.87 3.33 43.27
N VAL A 6 43.09 4.15 42.59
CA VAL A 6 41.64 3.93 42.44
C VAL A 6 41.45 2.91 41.31
N PRO A 7 40.71 1.80 41.48
CA PRO A 7 40.48 0.86 40.40
C PRO A 7 39.45 1.45 39.44
N ALA A 8 39.78 1.46 38.14
CA ALA A 8 38.82 1.75 37.09
C ALA A 8 37.84 0.57 37.00
N ALA A 9 36.60 0.76 37.48
CA ALA A 9 35.50 -0.16 37.20
C ALA A 9 35.08 0.05 35.74
N ALA A 10 35.48 -0.86 34.86
CA ALA A 10 34.99 -0.89 33.49
C ALA A 10 33.54 -1.41 33.52
N LEU A 11 32.56 -0.53 33.30
CA LEU A 11 31.20 -0.96 32.96
C LEU A 11 31.23 -1.58 31.56
N ALA A 12 31.09 -2.90 31.48
CA ALA A 12 30.77 -3.56 30.22
C ALA A 12 29.29 -3.28 29.89
N ALA A 13 29.04 -2.38 28.93
CA ALA A 13 27.72 -2.22 28.34
C ALA A 13 27.45 -3.44 27.43
N VAL A 14 26.62 -4.38 27.90
CA VAL A 14 26.13 -5.46 27.05
C VAL A 14 25.00 -4.90 26.20
N LEU A 15 25.31 -4.59 24.94
CA LEU A 15 24.31 -4.20 23.95
C LEU A 15 23.62 -5.48 23.44
N LEU A 16 22.47 -5.83 24.02
CA LEU A 16 21.63 -6.91 23.51
C LEU A 16 20.99 -6.45 22.20
N LEU A 17 21.55 -6.87 21.06
CA LEU A 17 20.93 -6.67 19.75
C LEU A 17 19.77 -7.68 19.64
N VAL A 18 18.56 -7.26 19.97
CA VAL A 18 17.36 -8.06 19.66
C VAL A 18 17.10 -7.90 18.17
N ALA A 19 17.51 -8.88 17.37
CA ALA A 19 17.16 -8.94 15.95
C ALA A 19 15.65 -9.23 15.85
N THR A 20 14.86 -8.20 15.58
CA THR A 20 13.47 -8.38 15.17
C THR A 20 13.45 -8.98 13.78
N ALA A 21 12.94 -10.20 13.65
CA ALA A 21 12.67 -10.77 12.34
C ALA A 21 11.55 -9.94 11.69
N VAL A 22 11.91 -9.09 10.74
CA VAL A 22 10.92 -8.40 9.89
C VAL A 22 10.35 -9.47 8.97
N SER A 23 9.17 -10.00 9.29
CA SER A 23 8.42 -10.82 8.34
C SER A 23 8.00 -9.93 7.19
N GLY A 24 8.47 -10.26 5.98
CA GLY A 24 7.87 -9.71 4.75
C GLY A 24 6.39 -10.10 4.67
N ALA A 25 5.61 -9.32 3.91
CA ALA A 25 4.25 -9.72 3.59
C ALA A 25 4.28 -11.03 2.78
N HIS A 26 3.44 -12.00 3.16
CA HIS A 26 3.21 -13.21 2.38
C HIS A 26 2.01 -12.97 1.45
N TRP A 27 2.22 -13.16 0.15
CA TRP A 27 1.21 -12.95 -0.88
C TRP A 27 0.69 -14.29 -1.39
N ASP A 28 -0.62 -14.49 -1.33
CA ASP A 28 -1.26 -15.72 -1.82
C ASP A 28 -1.34 -15.73 -3.36
N HIS A 29 -1.42 -14.55 -3.95
CA HIS A 29 -1.57 -14.36 -5.39
C HIS A 29 -0.67 -13.23 -5.91
N ALA A 30 -0.28 -13.37 -7.18
CA ALA A 30 0.41 -12.33 -7.93
C ALA A 30 0.08 -12.44 -9.43
N VAL A 31 -0.01 -11.30 -10.10
CA VAL A 31 -0.13 -11.19 -11.55
C VAL A 31 0.69 -10.00 -12.03
N ASP A 32 1.39 -10.17 -13.15
CA ASP A 32 1.99 -9.07 -13.90
C ASP A 32 0.95 -8.67 -14.96
N LEU A 33 0.33 -7.48 -14.82
CA LEU A 33 -0.66 -6.97 -15.78
C LEU A 33 0.01 -6.53 -17.08
N ASP A 34 1.24 -6.02 -16.97
CA ASP A 34 2.20 -5.83 -18.06
C ASP A 34 3.65 -5.87 -17.51
N GLU A 35 4.64 -5.53 -18.33
CA GLU A 35 6.07 -5.51 -17.94
C GLU A 35 6.46 -4.45 -16.89
N ASN A 36 5.56 -3.50 -16.64
CA ASN A 36 5.74 -2.34 -15.77
C ASN A 36 4.77 -2.32 -14.58
N TYR A 37 3.81 -3.25 -14.52
CA TYR A 37 2.76 -3.23 -13.50
C TYR A 37 2.52 -4.62 -12.92
N ARG A 38 2.94 -4.81 -11.67
CA ARG A 38 2.70 -6.03 -10.90
C ARG A 38 1.71 -5.78 -9.78
N LEU A 39 0.74 -6.68 -9.66
CA LEU A 39 -0.27 -6.69 -8.61
C LEU A 39 -0.11 -7.96 -7.77
N LEU A 40 0.00 -7.82 -6.46
CA LEU A 40 0.01 -8.91 -5.49
C LEU A 40 -1.15 -8.74 -4.52
N TRP A 41 -1.75 -9.83 -4.05
CA TRP A 41 -2.79 -9.75 -3.04
C TRP A 41 -2.93 -11.01 -2.19
N SER A 42 -3.52 -10.81 -1.02
CA SER A 42 -3.98 -11.86 -0.10
C SER A 42 -5.32 -11.46 0.49
N ILE A 43 -6.16 -12.44 0.79
CA ILE A 43 -7.47 -12.24 1.41
C ILE A 43 -7.41 -12.79 2.84
N ASN A 44 -7.84 -11.99 3.81
CA ASN A 44 -7.97 -12.39 5.20
C ASN A 44 -9.37 -12.02 5.70
N ASN A 45 -10.20 -13.04 5.92
CA ASN A 45 -11.61 -12.89 6.26
C ASN A 45 -12.36 -12.04 5.22
N GLN A 46 -12.74 -10.82 5.60
CA GLN A 46 -13.49 -9.87 4.76
C GLN A 46 -12.59 -8.79 4.16
N ASP A 47 -11.30 -8.77 4.47
CA ASP A 47 -10.35 -7.79 3.95
C ASP A 47 -9.52 -8.42 2.83
N ILE A 48 -9.33 -7.66 1.75
CA ILE A 48 -8.30 -7.92 0.75
C ILE A 48 -7.19 -6.90 0.92
N THR A 49 -5.94 -7.37 0.89
CA THR A 49 -4.76 -6.51 0.91
C THR A 49 -4.06 -6.62 -0.43
N PHE A 50 -3.81 -5.48 -1.06
CA PHE A 50 -3.10 -5.37 -2.31
C PHE A 50 -1.72 -4.76 -2.11
N GLU A 51 -0.78 -5.16 -2.97
CA GLU A 51 0.43 -4.40 -3.26
C GLU A 51 0.56 -4.21 -4.77
N VAL A 52 0.64 -2.95 -5.17
CA VAL A 52 0.95 -2.55 -6.53
C VAL A 52 2.42 -2.16 -6.58
N GLN A 53 3.14 -2.72 -7.55
CA GLN A 53 4.51 -2.33 -7.89
C GLN A 53 4.50 -1.85 -9.34
N ALA A 54 4.62 -0.55 -9.55
CA ALA A 54 4.54 0.06 -10.87
C ALA A 54 5.86 0.76 -11.23
N ARG A 55 6.41 0.48 -12.41
CA ARG A 55 7.65 1.10 -12.93
C ARG A 55 7.39 2.52 -13.42
N THR A 56 7.13 3.41 -12.47
CA THR A 56 6.91 4.85 -12.70
C THR A 56 7.39 5.62 -11.47
N LEU A 57 7.64 6.93 -11.64
CA LEU A 57 7.87 7.89 -10.55
C LEU A 57 6.70 8.88 -10.45
N GLY A 58 5.51 8.42 -10.86
CA GLY A 58 4.31 9.23 -10.96
C GLY A 58 3.11 8.52 -10.35
N TYR A 59 1.94 8.88 -10.85
CA TYR A 59 0.67 8.33 -10.40
C TYR A 59 0.54 6.85 -10.75
N VAL A 60 -0.02 6.11 -9.80
CA VAL A 60 -0.39 4.71 -9.92
C VAL A 60 -1.86 4.59 -9.56
N GLY A 61 -2.64 3.93 -10.42
CA GLY A 61 -4.05 3.63 -10.17
C GLY A 61 -4.32 2.14 -10.26
N LEU A 62 -5.24 1.65 -9.44
CA LEU A 62 -5.87 0.33 -9.56
C LEU A 62 -7.38 0.52 -9.47
N GLY A 63 -8.14 -0.10 -10.36
CA GLY A 63 -9.60 0.03 -10.38
C GLY A 63 -10.31 -1.28 -10.61
N PHE A 64 -11.55 -1.35 -10.11
CA PHE A 64 -12.46 -2.46 -10.25
C PHE A 64 -13.70 -2.01 -11.02
N SER A 65 -14.08 -2.79 -12.02
CA SER A 65 -15.31 -2.60 -12.77
C SER A 65 -15.89 -3.94 -13.20
N THR A 66 -17.19 -3.95 -13.50
CA THR A 66 -17.91 -5.18 -13.85
C THR A 66 -17.70 -5.62 -15.30
N ASP A 67 -17.29 -4.70 -16.17
CA ASP A 67 -17.14 -4.91 -17.62
C ASP A 67 -15.72 -4.62 -18.14
N GLY A 68 -14.79 -4.24 -17.25
CA GLY A 68 -13.43 -3.83 -17.61
C GLY A 68 -13.32 -2.39 -18.14
N SER A 69 -14.44 -1.65 -18.23
CA SER A 69 -14.44 -0.23 -18.54
C SER A 69 -13.98 0.60 -17.34
N ILE A 70 -13.51 1.82 -17.61
CA ILE A 70 -13.32 2.81 -16.53
C ILE A 70 -14.65 3.42 -16.08
N TYR A 71 -15.70 3.38 -16.89
CA TYR A 71 -16.98 4.03 -16.54
C TYR A 71 -17.73 3.23 -15.48
N GLY A 72 -18.03 3.86 -14.34
CA GLY A 72 -18.56 3.15 -13.18
C GLY A 72 -17.50 2.40 -12.38
N ALA A 73 -16.21 2.62 -12.66
CA ALA A 73 -15.13 1.98 -11.93
C ALA A 73 -14.90 2.65 -10.57
N ASP A 74 -14.61 1.81 -9.60
CA ASP A 74 -14.16 2.13 -8.25
C ASP A 74 -12.63 2.02 -8.22
N VAL A 75 -11.94 3.10 -7.87
CA VAL A 75 -10.53 3.30 -8.20
C VAL A 75 -9.76 3.94 -7.07
N VAL A 76 -8.66 3.32 -6.71
CA VAL A 76 -7.66 3.90 -5.84
C VAL A 76 -6.52 4.50 -6.66
N ILE A 77 -6.09 5.71 -6.30
CA ILE A 77 -4.96 6.42 -6.92
C ILE A 77 -3.96 6.84 -5.86
N GLY A 78 -2.68 6.60 -6.10
CA GLY A 78 -1.61 7.10 -5.25
C GLY A 78 -0.34 7.47 -6.00
N TRP A 79 0.47 8.31 -5.37
CA TRP A 79 1.76 8.77 -5.87
C TRP A 79 2.65 9.20 -4.71
N VAL A 80 3.92 9.44 -5.00
CA VAL A 80 4.86 10.03 -4.05
C VAL A 80 5.30 11.38 -4.57
N ASP A 81 5.22 12.40 -3.74
CA ASP A 81 5.76 13.73 -4.03
C ASP A 81 6.62 14.18 -2.86
N ASN A 82 7.88 14.55 -3.13
CA ASN A 82 8.83 14.99 -2.12
C ASN A 82 8.95 14.04 -0.91
N GLY A 83 8.85 12.72 -1.15
CA GLY A 83 8.89 11.68 -0.11
C GLY A 83 7.60 11.53 0.69
N GLN A 84 6.57 12.32 0.42
CA GLN A 84 5.23 12.19 0.99
C GLN A 84 4.37 11.31 0.08
N VAL A 85 3.71 10.31 0.68
CA VAL A 85 2.73 9.49 -0.04
C VAL A 85 1.40 10.21 -0.06
N HIS A 86 0.82 10.30 -1.25
CA HIS A 86 -0.55 10.71 -1.47
C HIS A 86 -1.36 9.51 -1.93
N PHE A 87 -2.56 9.36 -1.39
CA PHE A 87 -3.40 8.19 -1.62
C PHE A 87 -4.86 8.61 -1.51
N GLN A 88 -5.67 8.26 -2.50
CA GLN A 88 -7.04 8.72 -2.65
C GLN A 88 -7.93 7.60 -3.17
N ASP A 89 -9.07 7.46 -2.51
CA ASP A 89 -10.21 6.68 -2.98
C ASP A 89 -11.11 7.55 -3.87
N ARG A 90 -11.45 7.02 -5.04
CA ARG A 90 -12.07 7.73 -6.14
C ARG A 90 -12.99 6.81 -6.93
N HIS A 91 -13.92 7.39 -7.69
CA HIS A 91 -14.73 6.64 -8.64
C HIS A 91 -14.89 7.39 -9.96
N PHE A 92 -15.19 6.63 -11.01
CA PHE A 92 -15.65 7.15 -12.28
C PHE A 92 -17.16 7.03 -12.40
N LYS A 93 -17.83 8.12 -12.73
CA LYS A 93 -19.26 8.07 -13.06
C LYS A 93 -19.47 7.37 -14.40
N MET A 94 -20.63 6.71 -14.55
CA MET A 94 -21.03 6.06 -15.81
C MET A 94 -21.01 7.01 -17.03
N ASN A 95 -21.27 8.30 -16.81
CA ASN A 95 -21.25 9.35 -17.82
C ASN A 95 -20.07 10.33 -17.65
N SER A 96 -18.98 9.89 -17.00
CA SER A 96 -17.78 10.71 -16.81
C SER A 96 -17.14 11.06 -18.16
N ASN A 97 -16.42 12.19 -18.19
CA ASN A 97 -15.56 12.60 -19.30
C ASN A 97 -14.16 11.96 -19.23
N GLY A 98 -13.94 10.98 -18.35
CA GLY A 98 -12.64 10.35 -18.12
C GLY A 98 -11.88 10.93 -16.93
N GLU A 99 -12.50 11.78 -16.12
CA GLU A 99 -11.95 12.24 -14.84
C GLU A 99 -12.54 11.42 -13.66
N PRO A 100 -11.70 10.88 -12.77
CA PRO A 100 -12.15 10.24 -11.54
C PRO A 100 -12.50 11.29 -10.47
N HIS A 101 -13.65 11.14 -9.84
CA HIS A 101 -14.09 11.99 -8.74
C HIS A 101 -13.61 11.45 -7.40
N VAL A 102 -13.36 12.33 -6.43
CA VAL A 102 -13.10 11.90 -5.04
C VAL A 102 -14.33 11.19 -4.51
N ASP A 103 -14.11 10.03 -3.90
CA ASP A 103 -15.18 9.26 -3.31
C ASP A 103 -15.67 9.90 -1.99
N PRO A 104 -16.98 10.10 -1.78
CA PRO A 104 -17.50 10.56 -0.50
C PRO A 104 -17.27 9.57 0.65
N SER A 105 -17.29 8.27 0.36
CA SER A 105 -16.83 7.23 1.27
C SER A 105 -15.33 7.04 1.09
N GLN A 106 -14.61 6.59 2.11
CA GLN A 106 -13.17 6.34 2.01
C GLN A 106 -12.91 4.95 2.57
N ASP A 107 -12.99 3.96 1.68
CA ASP A 107 -13.01 2.55 2.06
C ASP A 107 -11.64 1.86 1.93
N TYR A 108 -10.70 2.52 1.26
CA TYR A 108 -9.32 2.07 1.14
C TYR A 108 -8.45 2.62 2.26
N VAL A 109 -7.64 1.75 2.86
CA VAL A 109 -6.68 2.12 3.91
C VAL A 109 -5.26 1.89 3.40
N LEU A 110 -4.49 2.97 3.25
CA LEU A 110 -3.06 2.91 2.96
C LEU A 110 -2.30 2.24 4.11
N LEU A 111 -1.47 1.26 3.79
CA LEU A 111 -0.60 0.55 4.74
C LEU A 111 0.88 0.88 4.54
N LEU A 112 1.29 1.04 3.28
CA LEU A 112 2.65 1.41 2.88
C LEU A 112 2.59 2.15 1.56
N GLY A 113 3.41 3.18 1.40
CA GLY A 113 3.68 3.78 0.11
C GLY A 113 5.11 4.29 0.08
N TYR A 114 5.80 4.07 -1.02
CA TYR A 114 7.12 4.65 -1.23
C TYR A 114 7.46 4.64 -2.72
N GLU A 115 8.45 5.44 -3.06
CA GLU A 115 9.07 5.45 -4.37
C GLU A 115 10.54 5.09 -4.23
N ASN A 116 11.03 4.22 -5.10
CA ASN A 116 12.46 3.95 -5.26
C ASN A 116 12.95 4.54 -6.60
N ALA A 117 14.20 4.29 -6.98
CA ALA A 117 14.79 4.85 -8.20
C ALA A 117 14.01 4.60 -9.51
N THR A 118 13.09 3.62 -9.53
CA THR A 118 12.38 3.20 -10.76
C THR A 118 10.90 2.92 -10.56
N HIS A 119 10.42 2.76 -9.33
CA HIS A 119 9.06 2.29 -9.05
C HIS A 119 8.39 3.06 -7.93
N THR A 120 7.09 3.27 -8.10
CA THR A 120 6.15 3.59 -7.03
C THR A 120 5.53 2.28 -6.55
N VAL A 121 5.58 2.06 -5.24
CA VAL A 121 5.00 0.88 -4.58
C VAL A 121 3.95 1.34 -3.58
N LEU A 122 2.73 0.82 -3.73
CA LEU A 122 1.61 1.11 -2.84
C LEU A 122 1.06 -0.20 -2.28
N ARG A 123 0.90 -0.26 -0.96
CA ARG A 123 0.20 -1.34 -0.26
C ARG A 123 -0.98 -0.77 0.48
N PHE A 124 -2.14 -1.35 0.27
CA PHE A 124 -3.38 -0.90 0.87
C PHE A 124 -4.32 -2.07 1.10
N ARG A 125 -5.30 -1.86 1.96
CA ARG A 125 -6.38 -2.83 2.19
C ARG A 125 -7.74 -2.19 1.99
N ARG A 126 -8.71 -3.03 1.68
CA ARG A 126 -10.12 -2.68 1.54
C ARG A 126 -10.96 -3.91 1.88
N LYS A 127 -12.20 -3.71 2.31
CA LYS A 127 -13.15 -4.82 2.48
C LYS A 127 -13.58 -5.39 1.13
N LEU A 128 -13.81 -6.69 1.05
CA LEU A 128 -14.40 -7.34 -0.14
C LEU A 128 -15.76 -6.74 -0.50
N ASP A 129 -16.54 -6.35 0.51
CA ASP A 129 -17.78 -5.58 0.38
C ASP A 129 -17.72 -4.40 1.36
N THR A 130 -17.72 -3.18 0.83
CA THR A 130 -17.65 -1.92 1.60
C THR A 130 -19.02 -1.45 2.05
N CYS A 131 -20.09 -2.06 1.52
CA CYS A 131 -21.48 -1.63 1.64
C CYS A 131 -21.78 -0.26 0.99
N ASP A 132 -20.84 0.36 0.26
CA ASP A 132 -21.13 1.56 -0.56
C ASP A 132 -21.59 1.17 -1.97
N THR A 133 -22.85 0.78 -2.09
CA THR A 133 -23.39 0.31 -3.37
C THR A 133 -23.50 1.39 -4.47
N ASN A 134 -23.24 2.67 -4.16
CA ASN A 134 -23.40 3.74 -5.13
C ASN A 134 -22.11 4.06 -5.87
N GLN A 135 -20.97 3.83 -5.23
CA GLN A 135 -19.65 4.20 -5.71
C GLN A 135 -18.74 2.98 -5.93
N ASP A 136 -18.92 1.95 -5.10
CA ASP A 136 -18.00 0.84 -5.01
C ASP A 136 -18.45 -0.40 -5.77
N VAL A 137 -17.45 -1.16 -6.24
CA VAL A 137 -17.65 -2.48 -6.84
C VAL A 137 -17.25 -3.57 -5.84
N PRO A 138 -18.18 -4.44 -5.39
CA PRO A 138 -17.82 -5.52 -4.47
C PRO A 138 -16.98 -6.58 -5.17
N ILE A 139 -15.98 -7.10 -4.46
CA ILE A 139 -15.12 -8.19 -4.92
C ILE A 139 -15.74 -9.51 -4.44
N THR A 140 -16.20 -10.31 -5.40
CA THR A 140 -16.89 -11.58 -5.15
C THR A 140 -16.20 -12.73 -5.90
N ASN A 141 -16.57 -13.98 -5.58
CA ASN A 141 -16.00 -15.20 -6.19
C ASN A 141 -16.55 -15.49 -7.59
#